data_AF-A0A149TXY2-F1
#
_entry.id   AF-A0A149TXY2-F1
#
_cell.length_a   1.000
_cell.length_b   1.000
_cell.length_c   1.000
_cell.angle_alpha   90.00
_cell.angle_beta   90.00
_cell.angle_gamma   90.00
#
_symmetry.space_group_name_H-M   'P 1'
#
loop_
_entity.id
_entity.type
_entity.pdbx_description
1 polymer ?
#
loop_
_entity_poly.entity_id
_entity_poly.type
_entity_poly.pdbx_seq_one_letter_code
_entity_poly.pdbx_strand_id
1 'polypeptide(L)'
;MAMNTQVEQTASPEDANKAQITLSMLRQWGACSSGKSWFSAKFPQGAEYGETMTALYADKKYDDARWLAQNVFDKAFSKEIVISDVNSLIALTKQESGEEHSSGYGARIGSSG
;
A
#
# COMPACT_ATOMS: atom_id res chain seq x y z
N MET A 1 37.52 22.49 -7.80
CA MET A 1 37.79 21.21 -7.14
C MET A 1 37.01 21.18 -5.84
N ALA A 2 36.12 20.19 -5.68
CA ALA A 2 35.48 19.63 -4.48
C ALA A 2 34.86 20.63 -3.46
N MET A 3 33.67 20.41 -2.88
CA MET A 3 33.21 19.24 -2.12
C MET A 3 31.66 19.28 -2.05
N ASN A 4 30.96 18.27 -2.55
CA ASN A 4 30.46 17.10 -1.81
C ASN A 4 29.31 17.41 -0.84
N THR A 5 28.11 17.16 -1.37
CA THR A 5 26.84 16.76 -0.77
C THR A 5 26.85 16.42 0.72
N GLN A 6 26.15 17.22 1.51
CA GLN A 6 25.55 16.80 2.77
C GLN A 6 24.12 17.33 2.78
N VAL A 7 23.18 16.53 2.26
CA VAL A 7 21.78 16.66 2.68
C VAL A 7 21.71 16.00 4.05
N GLU A 8 21.69 16.87 5.04
CA GLU A 8 21.61 16.57 6.45
C GLU A 8 20.33 15.75 6.71
N GLN A 9 20.52 14.47 6.98
CA GLN A 9 19.50 13.60 7.55
C GLN A 9 19.32 14.00 9.01
N THR A 10 18.52 15.03 9.26
CA THR A 10 18.05 15.41 10.61
C THR A 10 16.54 15.28 10.66
N ALA A 11 16.06 14.03 10.72
CA ALA A 11 14.75 13.73 11.28
C ALA A 11 14.96 12.87 12.54
N SER A 12 14.49 13.43 13.66
CA SER A 12 14.63 12.98 15.04
C SER A 12 14.32 11.48 15.28
N PRO A 13 15.06 10.78 16.16
CA PRO A 13 15.04 9.31 16.28
C PRO A 13 13.88 8.70 17.08
N GLU A 14 12.81 9.42 17.42
CA GLU A 14 11.80 8.90 18.37
C GLU A 14 10.34 8.87 17.91
N ASP A 15 9.97 9.51 16.79
CA ASP A 15 8.59 9.46 16.25
C ASP A 15 8.49 9.29 14.73
N ALA A 16 9.62 9.12 14.03
CA ALA A 16 9.63 8.89 12.58
C ALA A 16 9.84 7.40 12.28
N ASN A 17 8.93 6.81 11.49
CA ASN A 17 9.16 5.60 10.68
C ASN A 17 8.95 4.22 11.33
N LYS A 18 8.04 4.04 12.31
CA LYS A 18 7.68 2.67 12.76
C LYS A 18 6.84 1.87 11.76
N ALA A 19 6.19 2.52 10.80
CA ALA A 19 5.41 1.87 9.74
C ALA A 19 6.12 1.85 8.37
N GLN A 20 7.39 2.28 8.29
CA GLN A 20 8.10 2.36 7.01
C GLN A 20 8.56 0.96 6.54
N ILE A 21 8.18 0.60 5.32
CA ILE A 21 8.63 -0.60 4.62
C ILE A 21 9.79 -0.20 3.70
N THR A 22 10.90 -0.91 3.82
CA THR A 22 12.09 -0.70 2.97
C THR A 22 12.42 -1.95 2.17
N LEU A 23 13.13 -1.77 1.06
CA LEU A 23 13.56 -2.89 0.22
C LEU A 23 14.49 -3.86 0.99
N SER A 24 15.27 -3.34 1.94
CA SER A 24 16.12 -4.17 2.81
C SER A 24 15.29 -5.09 3.71
N MET A 25 14.19 -4.59 4.27
CA MET A 25 13.26 -5.41 5.08
C MET A 25 12.61 -6.49 4.22
N LEU A 26 12.13 -6.14 3.02
CA LEU A 26 11.55 -7.11 2.08
C LEU A 26 12.56 -8.20 1.69
N ARG A 27 13.83 -7.85 1.50
CA ARG A 27 14.90 -8.83 1.22
C ARG A 27 15.14 -9.75 2.42
N GLN A 28 15.19 -9.21 3.62
CA GLN A 28 15.39 -9.98 4.85
C GLN A 28 14.23 -10.94 5.13
N TRP A 29 12.99 -10.54 4.83
CA TRP A 29 11.81 -11.38 4.98
C TRP A 29 11.64 -12.42 3.87
N GLY A 30 12.49 -12.39 2.83
CA GLY A 30 12.45 -13.38 1.76
C GLY A 30 11.41 -13.08 0.68
N ALA A 31 11.11 -11.81 0.41
CA ALA A 31 10.19 -11.43 -0.66
C ALA A 31 10.63 -12.00 -2.02
N CYS A 32 9.64 -12.42 -2.82
CA CYS A 32 9.83 -12.91 -4.18
C CYS A 32 10.52 -11.87 -5.07
N SER A 33 11.26 -12.33 -6.08
CA SER A 33 11.97 -11.45 -7.03
C SER A 33 11.04 -10.46 -7.72
N SER A 34 9.83 -10.91 -8.10
CA SER A 34 8.78 -10.07 -8.69
C SER A 34 8.28 -8.99 -7.73
N GLY A 35 7.97 -9.35 -6.48
CA GLY A 35 7.51 -8.41 -5.45
C GLY A 35 8.57 -7.36 -5.10
N LYS A 36 9.84 -7.77 -4.98
CA LYS A 36 10.97 -6.85 -4.77
C LYS A 36 11.15 -5.90 -5.95
N SER A 37 11.09 -6.41 -7.17
CA SER A 37 11.24 -5.58 -8.38
C SER A 37 10.13 -4.55 -8.48
N TRP A 38 8.88 -4.95 -8.22
CA TRP A 38 7.73 -4.06 -8.19
C TRP A 38 7.89 -2.98 -7.11
N PHE A 39 8.27 -3.38 -5.89
CA PHE A 39 8.45 -2.44 -4.79
C PHE A 39 9.58 -1.45 -5.06
N SER A 40 10.73 -1.90 -5.56
CA SER A 40 11.83 -0.99 -5.91
C SER A 40 11.50 -0.04 -7.06
N ALA A 41 10.60 -0.45 -7.98
CA ALA A 41 10.19 0.38 -9.09
C ALA A 41 9.22 1.50 -8.66
N LYS A 42 8.28 1.22 -7.74
CA LYS A 42 7.36 2.23 -7.19
C LYS A 42 7.96 3.04 -6.05
N PHE A 43 8.70 2.39 -5.16
CA PHE A 43 9.16 2.94 -3.89
C PHE A 43 10.68 2.73 -3.73
N PRO A 44 11.52 3.43 -4.50
CA PRO A 44 12.98 3.24 -4.48
C PRO A 44 13.61 3.61 -3.13
N GLN A 45 12.99 4.52 -2.37
CA GLN A 45 13.46 4.92 -1.03
C GLN A 45 12.76 4.16 0.11
N GLY A 46 11.84 3.27 -0.20
CA GLY A 46 10.86 2.76 0.75
C GLY A 46 9.58 3.59 0.77
N ALA A 47 8.56 3.08 1.43
CA ALA A 47 7.27 3.73 1.58
C ALA A 47 6.63 3.32 2.91
N GLU A 48 5.65 4.09 3.36
CA GLU A 48 4.84 3.65 4.49
C GLU A 48 4.08 2.37 4.15
N TYR A 49 3.83 1.55 5.18
CA TYR A 49 3.05 0.32 5.06
C TYR A 49 1.70 0.57 4.41
N GLY A 50 0.96 1.58 4.87
CA GLY A 50 -0.37 1.88 4.33
C GLY A 50 -0.34 2.35 2.87
N GLU A 51 0.69 3.11 2.48
CA GLU A 51 0.89 3.51 1.08
C GLU A 51 1.24 2.30 0.21
N THR A 52 2.09 1.41 0.73
CA THR A 52 2.47 0.15 0.06
C THR A 52 1.26 -0.76 -0.12
N MET A 53 0.46 -0.95 0.93
CA MET A 53 -0.77 -1.76 0.89
C MET A 53 -1.75 -1.16 -0.12
N THR A 54 -2.01 0.15 -0.07
CA THR A 54 -2.90 0.82 -1.02
C THR A 54 -2.44 0.63 -2.46
N ALA A 55 -1.14 0.77 -2.74
CA ALA A 55 -0.58 0.56 -4.07
C ALA A 55 -0.67 -0.91 -4.53
N LEU A 56 -0.49 -1.87 -3.62
CA LEU A 56 -0.67 -3.30 -3.92
C LEU A 56 -2.13 -3.61 -4.26
N TYR A 57 -3.08 -3.07 -3.50
CA TYR A 57 -4.51 -3.23 -3.78
C TYR A 57 -4.93 -2.55 -5.09
N ALA A 58 -4.40 -1.36 -5.38
CA ALA A 58 -4.66 -0.64 -6.64
C ALA A 58 -4.16 -1.42 -7.87
N ASP A 59 -2.99 -2.08 -7.76
CA ASP A 59 -2.44 -2.93 -8.82
C ASP A 59 -3.02 -4.37 -8.81
N LYS A 60 -4.02 -4.65 -7.96
CA LYS A 60 -4.65 -5.97 -7.79
C LYS A 60 -3.67 -7.08 -7.38
N LYS A 61 -2.59 -6.72 -6.70
CA LYS A 61 -1.56 -7.63 -6.17
C LYS A 61 -1.93 -8.14 -4.77
N TYR A 62 -3.08 -8.79 -4.67
CA TYR A 62 -3.65 -9.22 -3.39
C TYR A 62 -2.79 -10.24 -2.65
N ASP A 63 -2.13 -11.15 -3.37
CA ASP A 63 -1.23 -12.14 -2.77
C ASP A 63 0.02 -11.50 -2.16
N ASP A 64 0.60 -10.51 -2.86
CA ASP A 64 1.74 -9.73 -2.36
C ASP A 64 1.32 -8.88 -1.14
N ALA A 65 0.13 -8.28 -1.15
CA ALA A 65 -0.43 -7.55 -0.02
C ALA A 65 -0.64 -8.43 1.21
N ARG A 66 -1.22 -9.62 1.02
CA ARG A 66 -1.41 -10.61 2.08
C ARG A 66 -0.07 -11.06 2.66
N TRP A 67 0.90 -11.36 1.80
CA TRP A 67 2.23 -11.77 2.23
C TRP A 67 2.92 -10.67 3.03
N LEU A 68 2.81 -9.41 2.59
CA LEU A 68 3.38 -8.26 3.29
C LEU A 68 2.76 -8.10 4.66
N ALA A 69 1.42 -8.08 4.76
CA ALA A 69 0.71 -7.97 6.03
C ALA A 69 1.15 -9.07 7.01
N GLN A 70 1.20 -10.34 6.57
CA GLN A 70 1.64 -11.45 7.42
C GLN A 70 3.05 -11.25 7.96
N ASN A 71 4.02 -10.85 7.12
CA ASN A 71 5.40 -10.65 7.56
C ASN A 71 5.54 -9.43 8.47
N VAL A 72 4.80 -8.36 8.18
CA VAL A 72 4.83 -7.13 8.98
C VAL A 72 4.25 -7.39 10.37
N PHE A 73 3.11 -8.08 10.48
CA PHE A 73 2.51 -8.42 11.77
C PHE A 73 3.27 -9.52 12.53
N ASP A 74 4.01 -10.39 11.86
CA ASP A 74 4.83 -11.43 12.51
C ASP A 74 6.19 -10.90 12.98
N LYS A 75 6.85 -10.05 12.17
CA LYS A 75 8.28 -9.71 12.34
C LYS A 75 8.55 -8.25 12.72
N ALA A 76 7.61 -7.35 12.48
CA ALA A 76 7.78 -5.91 12.67
C ALA A 76 6.61 -5.26 13.41
N PHE A 77 5.79 -6.06 14.11
CA PHE A 77 4.55 -5.63 14.76
C PHE A 77 4.72 -4.35 15.57
N SER A 78 3.87 -3.36 15.31
CA SER A 78 3.76 -2.13 16.09
C SER A 78 2.33 -1.61 16.07
N LYS A 79 1.96 -0.80 17.07
CA LYS A 79 0.62 -0.18 17.12
C LYS A 79 0.38 0.74 15.92
N GLU A 80 1.45 1.35 15.41
CA GLU A 80 1.43 2.26 14.25
C GLU A 80 1.09 1.52 12.96
N ILE A 81 1.60 0.29 12.79
CA ILE A 81 1.26 -0.58 11.66
C ILE A 81 -0.23 -0.93 11.66
N VAL A 82 -0.79 -1.28 12.82
CA VAL A 82 -2.22 -1.62 12.93
C VAL A 82 -3.09 -0.43 12.51
N ILE A 83 -2.73 0.78 12.96
CA ILE A 83 -3.44 2.01 12.57
C ILE A 83 -3.33 2.24 11.06
N SER A 84 -2.14 2.04 10.49
CA SER A 84 -1.89 2.20 9.05
C SER A 84 -2.70 1.20 8.21
N ASP A 85 -2.78 -0.06 8.63
CA ASP A 85 -3.56 -1.12 7.97
C ASP A 85 -5.05 -0.79 7.92
N VAL A 86 -5.62 -0.41 9.06
CA VAL A 86 -7.04 -0.03 9.16
C VAL A 86 -7.33 1.19 8.27
N ASN A 87 -6.45 2.19 8.24
CA ASN A 87 -6.61 3.34 7.37
C ASN A 87 -6.59 2.97 5.88
N SER A 88 -5.73 2.06 5.46
CA SER A 88 -5.72 1.56 4.08
C SER A 88 -7.02 0.82 3.72
N LEU A 89 -7.54 -0.03 4.61
CA LEU A 89 -8.81 -0.72 4.39
C LEU A 89 -10.00 0.26 4.29
N ILE A 90 -9.99 1.32 5.10
CA ILE A 90 -10.99 2.41 5.00
C ILE A 90 -10.85 3.15 3.66
N ALA A 91 -9.63 3.42 3.20
CA ALA A 91 -9.40 4.09 1.92
C ALA A 91 -9.92 3.27 0.74
N LEU A 92 -9.75 1.94 0.78
CA LEU A 92 -10.27 1.03 -0.24
C LEU A 92 -11.79 0.98 -0.26
N THR A 93 -12.44 0.91 0.90
CA THR A 93 -13.90 0.82 0.99
C THR A 93 -14.59 2.15 0.65
N LYS A 94 -13.93 3.29 0.87
CA LYS A 94 -14.41 4.60 0.39
C LYS A 94 -14.45 4.72 -1.14
N GLN A 95 -13.73 3.88 -1.89
CA GLN A 95 -13.85 3.85 -3.35
C GLN A 95 -15.15 3.18 -3.84
N GLU A 96 -15.90 2.47 -2.98
CA GLU A 96 -17.16 1.82 -3.37
C GLU A 96 -18.42 2.65 -3.09
N SER A 97 -18.35 3.79 -2.41
CA SER A 97 -19.54 4.61 -2.13
C SER A 97 -19.93 5.57 -3.26
N GLY A 98 -19.63 5.24 -4.51
CA GLY A 98 -19.90 6.13 -5.63
C GLY A 98 -19.70 5.52 -7.00
N GLU A 99 -20.35 4.40 -7.32
CA GLU A 99 -20.60 4.00 -8.72
C GLU A 99 -21.81 3.06 -8.79
N GLU A 100 -23.01 3.65 -8.90
CA GLU A 100 -24.17 2.95 -9.47
C GLU A 100 -23.85 2.65 -10.95
N HIS A 101 -23.41 1.43 -11.22
CA HIS A 101 -23.36 0.90 -12.57
C HIS A 101 -24.38 -0.25 -12.71
N SER A 102 -25.64 0.07 -12.45
CA SER A 102 -26.76 -0.70 -12.99
C SER A 102 -27.22 -0.03 -14.28
N SER A 103 -26.50 -0.28 -15.39
CA SER A 103 -26.97 0.07 -16.72
C SER A 103 -28.20 -0.78 -17.04
N GLY A 104 -29.37 -0.26 -16.69
CA GLY A 104 -30.67 -0.83 -17.02
C GLY A 104 -30.90 -0.82 -18.52
N TYR A 105 -30.31 -1.78 -19.23
CA TYR A 105 -30.63 -2.08 -20.61
C TYR A 105 -32.06 -2.65 -20.69
N GLY A 106 -33.00 -1.78 -21.07
CA GLY A 106 -34.13 -2.10 -21.92
C GLY A 106 -35.27 -2.96 -21.37
N ALA A 107 -36.38 -2.32 -21.01
CA ALA A 107 -37.72 -2.79 -21.39
C ALA A 107 -38.69 -1.61 -21.46
N ARG A 108 -38.97 -1.13 -22.69
CA ARG A 108 -40.14 -0.29 -22.98
C ARG A 108 -41.35 -1.22 -23.07
N ILE A 109 -42.07 -1.43 -21.98
CA ILE A 109 -43.41 -2.02 -22.03
C ILE A 109 -44.39 -0.86 -22.17
N GLY A 110 -44.94 -0.69 -23.38
CA GLY A 110 -46.11 0.15 -23.61
C GLY A 110 -47.36 -0.60 -23.16
N SER A 111 -48.29 0.10 -22.51
CA SER A 111 -49.64 -0.42 -22.27
C SER A 111 -50.62 0.52 -22.97
N SER A 112 -51.08 0.11 -24.14
CA SER A 112 -52.29 0.63 -24.76
C SER A 112 -53.46 -0.16 -24.16
N GLY A 113 -54.37 0.53 -23.46
CA GLY A 113 -55.59 -0.04 -22.89
C GLY A 113 -56.46 1.05 -22.33
#